data_AF-A0A951XVL4-F1
#
_entry.id   AF-A0A951XVL4-F1
#
_cell.length_a   1.000
_cell.length_b   1.000
_cell.length_c   1.000
_cell.angle_alpha   90.00
_cell.angle_beta   90.00
_cell.angle_gamma   90.00
#
_symmetry.space_group_name_H-M   'P 1'
#
loop_
_entity.id
_entity.type
_entity.pdbx_description
1 polymer ?
#
loop_
_entity_poly.entity_id
_entity_poly.type
_entity_poly.pdbx_seq_one_letter_code
_entity_poly.pdbx_strand_id
1 'polypeptide(L)'
;MRVARRPSRPDLVPAALLAALLICCTPPAAVNNPADPAPADATDLYYLPYETGRASIVLQGHFGPFSHEQSYALDFQMPRGTPILAARRGIVSAVRDDCPDCSCVWDSDCACCGFANRVEITHADGSRAIYAHLDPGGVLVAVGQPVEARDMIGLSGSTGYSAAPHLHFEVRAPLGPALPAEATGRFGPSSDGTLEVRFEDVAGDGVPRMLRVYWSGGRASAAGG
;
A
#
# COMPACT_ATOMS: atom_id res chain seq x y z
N MET A 1 9.39 90.68 -39.01
CA MET A 1 8.07 90.19 -39.45
C MET A 1 7.73 88.94 -38.64
N ARG A 2 6.67 89.00 -37.79
CA ARG A 2 5.92 87.92 -37.10
C ARG A 2 6.69 86.83 -36.31
N VAL A 3 6.72 86.86 -34.98
CA VAL A 3 5.75 86.36 -33.95
C VAL A 3 6.10 84.96 -33.40
N ALA A 4 6.37 84.98 -32.08
CA ALA A 4 6.48 83.97 -31.01
C ALA A 4 5.95 82.53 -31.18
N ARG A 5 6.59 81.56 -30.46
CA ARG A 5 6.04 80.92 -29.24
C ARG A 5 6.98 79.89 -28.58
N ARG A 6 7.06 80.00 -27.24
CA ARG A 6 7.39 79.07 -26.13
C ARG A 6 8.59 78.10 -26.21
N PRO A 7 9.48 78.11 -25.20
CA PRO A 7 10.40 77.00 -24.93
C PRO A 7 9.74 75.95 -24.02
N SER A 8 9.77 74.68 -24.43
CA SER A 8 9.44 73.52 -23.59
C SER A 8 10.73 72.94 -23.00
N ARG A 9 10.69 72.70 -21.69
CA ARG A 9 11.77 72.16 -20.85
C ARG A 9 12.18 70.73 -21.29
N PRO A 10 13.45 70.34 -21.16
CA PRO A 10 13.81 68.93 -21.04
C PRO A 10 14.03 68.52 -19.59
N ASP A 11 13.77 67.23 -19.37
CA ASP A 11 13.46 66.56 -18.10
C ASP A 11 14.62 66.41 -17.11
N LEU A 12 14.29 66.52 -15.81
CA LEU A 12 15.15 66.15 -14.70
C LEU A 12 15.24 64.62 -14.59
N VAL A 13 16.46 64.09 -14.62
CA VAL A 13 16.78 62.76 -14.09
C VAL A 13 16.99 62.89 -12.58
N PRO A 14 16.26 62.17 -11.69
CA PRO A 14 16.54 62.22 -10.27
C PRO A 14 17.60 61.19 -9.86
N ALA A 15 18.30 61.57 -8.80
CA ALA A 15 19.46 60.94 -8.22
C ALA A 15 19.20 59.57 -7.58
N ALA A 16 20.27 58.80 -7.50
CA ALA A 16 20.39 57.54 -6.77
C ALA A 16 20.00 57.69 -5.29
N LEU A 17 19.25 56.71 -4.78
CA LEU A 17 19.14 56.44 -3.35
C LEU A 17 19.56 54.98 -3.09
N LEU A 18 20.52 54.84 -2.19
CA LEU A 18 21.05 53.58 -1.66
C LEU A 18 19.97 52.91 -0.80
N ALA A 19 19.62 51.65 -1.08
CA ALA A 19 18.84 50.81 -0.18
C ALA A 19 19.59 49.48 0.03
N ALA A 20 19.98 49.24 1.28
CA ALA A 20 20.63 48.01 1.73
C ALA A 20 19.68 46.82 1.58
N LEU A 21 20.13 45.80 0.84
CA LEU A 21 19.38 44.57 0.62
C LEU A 21 19.63 43.62 1.79
N LEU A 22 18.71 43.61 2.76
CA LEU A 22 18.52 42.45 3.65
C LEU A 22 17.95 41.32 2.79
N ILE A 23 18.82 40.46 2.28
CA ILE A 23 18.43 39.19 1.65
C ILE A 23 17.92 38.30 2.78
N CYS A 24 16.60 38.33 2.98
CA CYS A 24 15.92 37.29 3.72
C CYS A 24 16.14 35.98 2.95
N CYS A 25 16.94 35.09 3.54
CA CYS A 25 17.20 33.77 2.99
C CYS A 25 15.93 32.91 3.20
N THR A 26 14.90 33.14 2.39
CA THR A 26 13.85 32.15 2.22
C THR A 26 14.37 31.13 1.22
N PRO A 27 14.49 29.83 1.58
CA PRO A 27 14.76 28.81 0.57
C PRO A 27 13.66 28.89 -0.50
N PRO A 28 14.00 28.70 -1.79
CA PRO A 28 12.99 28.68 -2.85
C PRO A 28 11.93 27.64 -2.48
N ALA A 29 10.65 28.03 -2.51
CA ALA A 29 9.55 27.10 -2.39
C ALA A 29 9.76 25.98 -3.41
N ALA A 30 9.82 24.74 -2.93
CA ALA A 30 9.95 23.58 -3.79
C ALA A 30 8.81 23.61 -4.81
N VAL A 31 9.17 23.63 -6.09
CA VAL A 31 8.23 23.41 -7.17
C VAL A 31 7.82 21.93 -7.10
N ASN A 32 6.61 21.68 -6.62
CA ASN A 32 6.07 20.33 -6.51
C ASN A 32 5.84 19.77 -7.93
N ASN A 33 6.77 18.95 -8.42
CA ASN A 33 6.50 18.09 -9.57
C ASN A 33 5.53 17.00 -9.12
N PRO A 34 4.43 16.74 -9.85
CA PRO A 34 3.46 15.69 -9.51
C PRO A 34 4.01 14.25 -9.68
N ALA A 35 5.31 14.10 -9.96
CA ALA A 35 6.01 12.84 -10.16
C ALA A 35 7.02 12.51 -9.04
N ASP A 36 7.23 13.42 -8.09
CA ASP A 36 8.08 13.11 -6.93
C ASP A 36 7.20 12.47 -5.83
N PRO A 37 7.46 11.22 -5.43
CA PRO A 37 6.78 10.64 -4.28
C PRO A 37 7.10 11.52 -3.07
N ALA A 38 6.05 11.93 -2.35
CA ALA A 38 6.19 12.71 -1.13
C ALA A 38 7.22 12.05 -0.20
N PRO A 39 8.07 12.83 0.49
CA PRO A 39 9.04 12.29 1.43
C PRO A 39 8.31 11.44 2.48
N ALA A 40 8.88 10.26 2.77
CA ALA A 40 8.31 9.29 3.69
C ALA A 40 8.23 9.87 5.12
N ASP A 41 7.07 10.41 5.49
CA ASP A 41 6.74 10.61 6.89
C ASP A 41 6.40 9.25 7.52
N ALA A 42 7.20 8.89 8.51
CA ALA A 42 7.48 7.54 8.96
C ALA A 42 6.47 7.00 9.99
N THR A 43 5.23 6.75 9.57
CA THR A 43 4.40 5.68 10.15
C THR A 43 3.49 5.08 9.07
N ASP A 44 4.07 4.36 8.11
CA ASP A 44 3.27 3.67 7.09
C ASP A 44 2.72 2.36 7.67
N LEU A 45 1.71 2.52 8.51
CA LEU A 45 1.05 1.42 9.18
C LEU A 45 0.29 0.56 8.17
N TYR A 46 0.31 -0.75 8.40
CA TYR A 46 -0.63 -1.65 7.74
C TYR A 46 -1.96 -1.61 8.49
N TYR A 47 -3.06 -1.60 7.72
CA TYR A 47 -4.42 -1.78 8.20
C TYR A 47 -4.95 -3.12 7.69
N LEU A 48 -5.88 -3.70 8.43
CA LEU A 48 -6.49 -4.95 7.99
C LEU A 48 -7.14 -4.73 6.61
N PRO A 49 -6.91 -5.62 5.63
CA PRO A 49 -7.20 -5.36 4.20
C PRO A 49 -8.69 -5.53 3.84
N TYR A 50 -9.58 -5.14 4.73
CA TYR A 50 -11.03 -5.21 4.58
C TYR A 50 -11.72 -4.08 5.35
N GLU A 51 -12.98 -3.83 5.01
CA GLU A 51 -13.75 -2.69 5.49
C GLU A 51 -13.73 -2.50 7.01
N THR A 52 -13.62 -1.25 7.46
CA THR A 52 -13.74 -0.89 8.87
C THR A 52 -15.07 -1.35 9.45
N GLY A 53 -15.03 -1.92 10.65
CA GLY A 53 -16.19 -2.51 11.31
C GLY A 53 -16.49 -3.95 10.88
N ARG A 54 -15.79 -4.49 9.87
CA ARG A 54 -15.86 -5.92 9.52
C ARG A 54 -14.92 -6.73 10.39
N ALA A 55 -15.39 -7.93 10.75
CA ALA A 55 -14.57 -8.96 11.39
C ALA A 55 -14.25 -10.10 10.42
N SER A 56 -13.06 -10.68 10.53
CA SER A 56 -12.69 -11.90 9.83
C SER A 56 -11.86 -12.81 10.74
N ILE A 57 -12.02 -14.12 10.59
CA ILE A 57 -11.15 -15.11 11.22
C ILE A 57 -9.93 -15.36 10.34
N VAL A 58 -8.75 -15.44 10.95
CA VAL A 58 -7.53 -15.92 10.28
C VAL A 58 -7.57 -17.44 10.26
N LEU A 59 -7.85 -18.04 9.10
CA LEU A 59 -7.87 -19.49 8.91
C LEU A 59 -6.47 -20.08 9.00
N GLN A 60 -5.50 -19.37 8.42
CA GLN A 60 -4.10 -19.76 8.40
C GLN A 60 -3.23 -18.56 8.69
N GLY A 61 -2.30 -18.74 9.64
CA GLY A 61 -1.37 -17.69 10.07
C GLY A 61 0.03 -17.88 9.49
N HIS A 62 0.95 -17.01 9.92
CA HIS A 62 2.38 -17.14 9.66
C HIS A 62 2.91 -18.50 10.12
N PHE A 63 3.72 -19.15 9.28
CA PHE A 63 4.32 -20.47 9.56
C PHE A 63 3.23 -21.52 9.90
N GLY A 64 2.05 -21.38 9.27
CA GLY A 64 0.93 -22.28 9.45
C GLY A 64 1.17 -23.66 8.84
N PRO A 65 0.42 -24.69 9.29
CA PRO A 65 0.72 -26.11 8.98
C PRO A 65 0.23 -26.59 7.60
N PHE A 66 -0.14 -25.69 6.68
CA PHE A 66 -0.60 -26.07 5.34
C PHE A 66 0.20 -25.33 4.26
N SER A 67 -0.37 -24.33 3.60
CA SER A 67 0.32 -23.62 2.51
C SER A 67 1.34 -22.56 2.98
N HIS A 68 1.37 -22.21 4.26
CA HIS A 68 2.26 -21.16 4.82
C HIS A 68 3.49 -21.73 5.54
N GLU A 69 3.90 -22.96 5.25
CA GLU A 69 5.12 -23.52 5.81
C GLU A 69 6.32 -22.61 5.49
N GLN A 70 6.92 -22.03 6.53
CA GLN A 70 8.05 -21.09 6.44
C GLN A 70 7.76 -19.74 5.75
N SER A 71 6.48 -19.35 5.65
CA SER A 71 6.05 -18.08 5.06
C SER A 71 5.31 -17.20 6.08
N TYR A 72 5.53 -15.89 5.99
CA TYR A 72 4.72 -14.87 6.64
C TYR A 72 3.53 -14.49 5.75
N ALA A 73 2.53 -15.36 5.73
CA ALA A 73 1.27 -15.15 5.03
C ALA A 73 0.06 -15.31 5.98
N LEU A 74 -1.07 -14.76 5.58
CA LEU A 74 -2.32 -14.73 6.34
C LEU A 74 -3.50 -15.03 5.42
N ASP A 75 -4.34 -15.99 5.82
CA ASP A 75 -5.61 -16.28 5.15
C ASP A 75 -6.78 -15.80 5.99
N PHE A 76 -7.49 -14.79 5.49
CA PHE A 76 -8.67 -14.23 6.15
C PHE A 76 -9.93 -14.84 5.54
N GLN A 77 -10.73 -15.55 6.35
CA GLN A 77 -12.00 -16.11 5.88
C GLN A 77 -12.96 -14.98 5.52
N MET A 78 -13.48 -15.00 4.30
CA MET A 78 -14.54 -14.09 3.90
C MET A 78 -15.33 -14.64 2.70
N PRO A 79 -16.64 -14.36 2.62
CA PRO A 79 -17.44 -14.66 1.43
C PRO A 79 -16.84 -14.01 0.19
N ARG A 80 -17.10 -14.60 -0.99
CA ARG A 80 -16.79 -13.95 -2.28
C ARG A 80 -17.46 -12.58 -2.39
N GLY A 81 -16.87 -11.69 -3.18
CA GLY A 81 -17.39 -10.35 -3.40
C GLY A 81 -17.18 -9.41 -2.21
N THR A 82 -16.46 -9.82 -1.15
CA THR A 82 -16.13 -8.92 -0.04
C THR A 82 -15.13 -7.89 -0.52
N PRO A 83 -15.35 -6.58 -0.29
CA PRO A 83 -14.37 -5.55 -0.63
C PRO A 83 -13.03 -5.78 0.04
N ILE A 84 -11.97 -5.83 -0.78
CA ILE A 84 -10.57 -5.89 -0.36
C ILE A 84 -9.97 -4.51 -0.48
N LEU A 85 -9.30 -4.08 0.58
CA LEU A 85 -8.71 -2.76 0.68
C LEU A 85 -7.18 -2.84 0.72
N ALA A 86 -6.51 -1.82 0.17
CA ALA A 86 -5.07 -1.67 0.30
C ALA A 86 -4.70 -1.54 1.79
N ALA A 87 -3.89 -2.48 2.29
CA ALA A 87 -3.45 -2.50 3.68
C ALA A 87 -2.54 -1.30 4.00
N ARG A 88 -1.76 -0.84 3.03
CA ARG A 88 -0.82 0.29 3.15
C ARG A 88 -0.73 1.00 1.81
N ARG A 89 -0.51 2.32 1.82
CA ARG A 89 -0.37 3.13 0.60
C ARG A 89 0.79 2.64 -0.27
N GLY A 90 0.68 2.81 -1.58
CA GLY A 90 1.72 2.43 -2.51
C GLY A 90 1.30 2.59 -3.97
N ILE A 91 2.07 1.96 -4.86
CA ILE A 91 1.77 1.91 -6.29
C ILE A 91 1.44 0.47 -6.67
N VAL A 92 0.34 0.26 -7.38
CA VAL A 92 -0.02 -1.04 -7.93
C VAL A 92 1.05 -1.46 -8.94
N SER A 93 1.81 -2.51 -8.62
CA SER A 93 2.97 -2.94 -9.41
C SER A 93 2.68 -4.13 -10.30
N ALA A 94 1.69 -4.96 -9.95
CA ALA A 94 1.19 -6.02 -10.80
C ALA A 94 -0.29 -6.30 -10.50
N VAL A 95 -0.99 -6.78 -11.51
CA VAL A 95 -2.36 -7.30 -11.38
C VAL A 95 -2.52 -8.56 -12.21
N ARG A 96 -3.44 -9.43 -11.81
CA ARG A 96 -3.89 -10.58 -12.58
C ARG A 96 -5.38 -10.77 -12.40
N ASP A 97 -6.12 -10.87 -13.50
CA ASP A 97 -7.58 -11.02 -13.49
C ASP A 97 -8.09 -11.92 -14.64
N ASP A 98 -7.22 -12.80 -15.14
CA ASP A 98 -7.50 -13.74 -16.24
C ASP A 98 -7.90 -15.14 -15.73
N CYS A 99 -7.94 -15.36 -14.41
CA CYS A 99 -8.35 -16.64 -13.85
C CYS A 99 -9.88 -16.77 -13.82
N PRO A 100 -10.43 -17.85 -14.40
CA PRO A 100 -11.85 -18.13 -14.29
C PRO A 100 -12.20 -18.58 -12.87
N ASP A 101 -13.50 -18.72 -12.61
CA ASP A 101 -13.99 -19.25 -11.34
C ASP A 101 -13.73 -20.76 -11.21
N CYS A 102 -12.47 -21.12 -10.97
CA CYS A 102 -12.05 -22.49 -10.74
C CYS A 102 -11.08 -22.58 -9.56
N SER A 103 -11.07 -23.76 -8.94
CA SER A 103 -10.19 -24.09 -7.83
C SER A 103 -9.42 -25.36 -8.15
N CYS A 104 -8.09 -25.29 -8.00
CA CYS A 104 -7.21 -26.42 -8.22
C CYS A 104 -7.31 -27.53 -7.17
N VAL A 105 -8.04 -27.28 -6.08
CA VAL A 105 -8.35 -28.30 -5.07
C VAL A 105 -9.43 -29.26 -5.60
N TRP A 106 -10.35 -28.75 -6.42
CA TRP A 106 -11.53 -29.48 -6.89
C TRP A 106 -11.53 -29.74 -8.40
N ASP A 107 -10.70 -29.02 -9.15
CA ASP A 107 -10.56 -29.08 -10.61
C ASP A 107 -9.08 -29.00 -11.01
N SER A 108 -8.50 -30.14 -11.36
CA SER A 108 -7.09 -30.24 -11.75
C SER A 108 -6.77 -29.57 -13.09
N ASP A 109 -7.78 -29.29 -13.93
CA ASP A 109 -7.61 -28.65 -15.24
C ASP A 109 -7.67 -27.11 -15.14
N CYS A 110 -7.89 -26.57 -13.94
CA CYS A 110 -7.91 -25.14 -13.68
C CYS A 110 -6.56 -24.50 -14.06
N ALA A 111 -6.58 -23.59 -15.03
CA ALA A 111 -5.38 -22.97 -15.60
C ALA A 111 -4.58 -22.06 -14.64
N CYS A 112 -5.03 -21.90 -13.39
CA CYS A 112 -4.57 -20.88 -12.46
C CYS A 112 -3.92 -21.39 -11.16
N CYS A 113 -3.54 -22.67 -11.12
CA CYS A 113 -3.04 -23.31 -9.89
C CYS A 113 -1.81 -22.65 -9.26
N GLY A 114 -1.00 -21.92 -10.04
CA GLY A 114 0.21 -21.27 -9.53
C GLY A 114 0.10 -19.77 -9.27
N PHE A 115 -1.02 -19.11 -9.57
CA PHE A 115 -1.00 -17.65 -9.72
C PHE A 115 -2.20 -16.89 -9.13
N ALA A 116 -3.41 -17.47 -9.21
CA ALA A 116 -4.69 -16.84 -8.85
C ALA A 116 -4.94 -15.44 -9.48
N ASN A 117 -6.16 -14.91 -9.33
CA ASN A 117 -6.35 -13.47 -9.51
C ASN A 117 -5.79 -12.74 -8.29
N ARG A 118 -5.07 -11.65 -8.53
CA ARG A 118 -4.37 -10.92 -7.47
C ARG A 118 -4.06 -9.48 -7.82
N VAL A 119 -3.79 -8.71 -6.78
CA VAL A 119 -3.20 -7.38 -6.84
C VAL A 119 -1.88 -7.39 -6.07
N GLU A 120 -0.86 -6.75 -6.61
CA GLU A 120 0.42 -6.50 -5.93
C GLU A 120 0.63 -4.99 -5.81
N ILE A 121 0.97 -4.51 -4.62
CA ILE A 121 1.24 -3.10 -4.32
C ILE A 121 2.66 -2.97 -3.80
N THR A 122 3.48 -2.16 -4.47
CA THR A 122 4.82 -1.79 -4.01
C THR A 122 4.76 -0.54 -3.13
N HIS A 123 5.37 -0.62 -1.95
CA HIS A 123 5.45 0.46 -0.97
C HIS A 123 6.74 1.28 -1.16
N ALA A 124 6.80 2.45 -0.51
CA ALA A 124 7.95 3.36 -0.61
C ALA A 124 9.27 2.74 -0.11
N ASP A 125 9.21 1.78 0.82
CA ASP A 125 10.36 1.02 1.31
C ASP A 125 10.79 -0.14 0.38
N GLY A 126 10.11 -0.30 -0.76
CA GLY A 126 10.35 -1.34 -1.75
C GLY A 126 9.70 -2.69 -1.43
N SER A 127 9.10 -2.86 -0.23
CA SER A 127 8.32 -4.06 0.08
C SER A 127 7.06 -4.14 -0.79
N ARG A 128 6.52 -5.35 -0.96
CA ARG A 128 5.36 -5.60 -1.82
C ARG A 128 4.29 -6.38 -1.09
N ALA A 129 3.10 -5.80 -0.95
CA ALA A 129 1.92 -6.52 -0.47
C ALA A 129 1.23 -7.25 -1.62
N ILE A 130 0.85 -8.49 -1.40
CA ILE A 130 0.15 -9.36 -2.37
C ILE A 130 -1.21 -9.74 -1.78
N TYR A 131 -2.26 -9.53 -2.57
CA TYR A 131 -3.66 -9.81 -2.26
C TYR A 131 -4.17 -10.82 -3.28
N ALA A 132 -4.34 -12.08 -2.90
CA ALA A 132 -4.61 -13.17 -3.84
C ALA A 132 -5.93 -13.89 -3.57
N HIS A 133 -6.27 -14.82 -4.48
CA HIS A 133 -7.55 -15.52 -4.56
C HIS A 133 -8.74 -14.58 -4.83
N LEU A 134 -8.52 -13.48 -5.54
CA LEU A 134 -9.59 -12.55 -5.89
C LEU A 134 -10.60 -13.18 -6.86
N ASP A 135 -11.81 -12.64 -6.92
CA ASP A 135 -12.86 -13.15 -7.81
C ASP A 135 -12.52 -12.86 -9.28
N PRO A 136 -13.04 -13.62 -10.25
CA PRO A 136 -12.93 -13.27 -11.68
C PRO A 136 -13.62 -11.93 -11.96
N GLY A 137 -12.91 -10.98 -12.58
CA GLY A 137 -13.41 -9.62 -12.76
C GLY A 137 -13.42 -8.81 -11.45
N GLY A 138 -12.78 -9.34 -10.40
CA GLY A 138 -12.74 -8.78 -9.06
C GLY A 138 -11.55 -7.85 -8.84
N VAL A 139 -10.65 -7.67 -9.80
CA VAL A 139 -9.57 -6.69 -9.71
C VAL A 139 -10.06 -5.32 -10.16
N LEU A 140 -9.96 -4.31 -9.29
CA LEU A 140 -10.58 -3.00 -9.50
C LEU A 140 -9.57 -1.86 -9.70
N VAL A 141 -8.30 -2.22 -9.86
CA VAL A 141 -7.18 -1.28 -10.02
C VAL A 141 -6.28 -1.71 -11.17
N ALA A 142 -5.47 -0.76 -11.68
CA ALA A 142 -4.55 -1.00 -12.78
C ALA A 142 -3.08 -0.80 -12.36
N VAL A 143 -2.15 -1.45 -13.07
CA VAL A 143 -0.71 -1.23 -12.88
C VAL A 143 -0.36 0.24 -13.06
N GLY A 144 0.47 0.77 -12.15
CA GLY A 144 0.87 2.18 -12.09
C GLY A 144 -0.09 3.08 -11.32
N GLN A 145 -1.26 2.58 -10.91
CA GLN A 145 -2.21 3.34 -10.10
C GLN A 145 -1.65 3.57 -8.68
N PRO A 146 -1.60 4.83 -8.20
CA PRO A 146 -1.36 5.10 -6.80
C PRO A 146 -2.61 4.75 -5.98
N VAL A 147 -2.40 4.16 -4.81
CA VAL A 147 -3.46 3.81 -3.86
C VAL A 147 -3.06 4.26 -2.47
N GLU A 148 -4.01 4.82 -1.74
CA GLU A 148 -3.90 5.10 -0.32
C GLU A 148 -4.29 3.88 0.50
N ALA A 149 -3.90 3.87 1.78
CA ALA A 149 -4.39 2.84 2.69
C ALA A 149 -5.92 2.93 2.80
N ARG A 150 -6.57 1.77 2.79
CA ARG A 150 -8.03 1.59 2.76
C ARG A 150 -8.71 1.87 1.42
N ASP A 151 -7.99 2.20 0.36
CA ASP A 151 -8.59 2.24 -0.98
C ASP A 151 -9.05 0.85 -1.40
N MET A 152 -10.22 0.77 -2.05
CA MET A 152 -10.72 -0.50 -2.57
C MET A 152 -9.91 -0.93 -3.79
N ILE A 153 -9.36 -2.14 -3.73
CA ILE A 153 -8.47 -2.67 -4.78
C ILE A 153 -9.04 -3.90 -5.48
N GLY A 154 -9.99 -4.58 -4.84
CA GLY A 154 -10.62 -5.74 -5.44
C GLY A 154 -11.72 -6.36 -4.60
N LEU A 155 -12.13 -7.55 -5.03
CA LEU A 155 -13.16 -8.37 -4.41
C LEU A 155 -12.59 -9.75 -4.08
N SER A 156 -12.83 -10.22 -2.86
CA SER A 156 -12.45 -11.58 -2.46
C SER A 156 -13.10 -12.63 -3.35
N GLY A 157 -12.40 -13.73 -3.57
CA GLY A 157 -12.87 -14.84 -4.40
C GLY A 157 -12.39 -16.17 -3.86
N SER A 158 -12.16 -17.11 -4.78
CA SER A 158 -11.56 -18.42 -4.49
C SER A 158 -10.74 -18.96 -5.66
N THR A 159 -10.19 -18.07 -6.51
CA THR A 159 -9.47 -18.48 -7.72
C THR A 159 -8.13 -19.13 -7.42
N GLY A 160 -7.71 -20.07 -8.26
CA GLY A 160 -6.41 -20.75 -8.13
C GLY A 160 -6.42 -21.84 -7.07
N TYR A 161 -5.35 -21.98 -6.28
CA TYR A 161 -5.24 -23.03 -5.28
C TYR A 161 -5.94 -22.63 -3.97
N SER A 162 -7.28 -22.69 -3.94
CA SER A 162 -8.08 -22.31 -2.78
C SER A 162 -9.27 -23.25 -2.58
N ALA A 163 -9.39 -23.86 -1.40
CA ALA A 163 -10.46 -24.81 -1.11
C ALA A 163 -11.82 -24.14 -0.84
N ALA A 164 -11.81 -22.90 -0.35
CA ALA A 164 -12.99 -22.12 -0.01
C ALA A 164 -12.68 -20.61 -0.05
N PRO A 165 -13.68 -19.73 -0.21
CA PRO A 165 -13.45 -18.28 -0.31
C PRO A 165 -12.70 -17.68 0.89
N HIS A 166 -11.64 -16.95 0.59
CA HIS A 166 -10.80 -16.23 1.55
C HIS A 166 -9.94 -15.19 0.83
N LEU A 167 -9.29 -14.31 1.60
CA LEU A 167 -8.20 -13.46 1.11
C LEU A 167 -6.87 -14.05 1.62
N HIS A 168 -5.97 -14.38 0.69
CA HIS A 168 -4.55 -14.58 1.01
C HIS A 168 -3.84 -13.23 0.99
N PHE A 169 -3.11 -12.93 2.05
CA PHE A 169 -2.33 -11.71 2.20
C PHE A 169 -0.90 -12.03 2.66
N GLU A 170 0.07 -11.47 1.96
CA GLU A 170 1.47 -11.54 2.35
C GLU A 170 2.20 -10.26 1.96
N VAL A 171 3.31 -9.99 2.64
CA VAL A 171 4.23 -8.92 2.26
C VAL A 171 5.58 -9.52 1.97
N ARG A 172 6.15 -9.19 0.82
CA ARG A 172 7.47 -9.64 0.40
C ARG A 172 8.50 -8.53 0.54
N ALA A 173 9.72 -8.93 0.85
CA ALA A 173 10.89 -8.08 0.78
C ALA A 173 11.05 -7.38 -0.58
N PRO A 174 11.74 -6.23 -0.60
CA PRO A 174 12.23 -5.65 -1.84
C PRO A 174 13.02 -6.67 -2.65
N LEU A 175 12.90 -6.62 -3.97
CA LEU A 175 13.78 -7.36 -4.86
C LEU A 175 15.20 -6.78 -4.76
N GLY A 176 16.16 -7.56 -4.27
CA GLY A 176 17.52 -7.06 -3.99
C GLY A 176 18.38 -8.08 -3.24
N PRO A 177 19.58 -7.69 -2.74
CA PRO A 177 20.42 -8.60 -1.94
C PRO A 177 19.63 -9.15 -0.74
N ALA A 178 20.06 -10.33 -0.25
CA ALA A 178 19.38 -11.06 0.81
C ALA A 178 18.94 -10.14 1.96
N LEU A 179 17.72 -10.38 2.45
CA LEU A 179 17.16 -9.67 3.60
C LEU A 179 18.21 -9.59 4.72
N PRO A 180 18.49 -8.40 5.28
CA PRO A 180 19.35 -8.32 6.46
C PRO A 180 18.75 -9.20 7.55
N ALA A 181 19.60 -9.87 8.34
CA ALA A 181 19.20 -10.85 9.37
C ALA A 181 18.28 -10.28 10.47
N GLU A 182 18.06 -8.97 10.46
CA GLU A 182 17.17 -8.21 11.34
C GLU A 182 15.80 -7.88 10.73
N ALA A 183 15.55 -8.27 9.46
CA ALA A 183 14.22 -8.36 8.86
C ALA A 183 13.46 -9.64 9.28
N THR A 184 13.91 -10.30 10.35
CA THR A 184 13.31 -11.52 10.90
C THR A 184 12.13 -11.17 11.81
N GLY A 185 10.95 -11.68 11.46
CA GLY A 185 9.81 -11.67 12.36
C GLY A 185 9.97 -12.64 13.54
N ARG A 186 8.90 -12.83 14.32
CA ARG A 186 8.89 -13.69 15.52
C ARG A 186 9.37 -15.12 15.27
N PHE A 187 9.24 -15.63 14.04
CA PHE A 187 9.57 -17.01 13.67
C PHE A 187 10.95 -17.16 12.99
N GLY A 188 11.73 -16.06 12.88
CA GLY A 188 13.00 -16.05 12.16
C GLY A 188 12.83 -15.68 10.68
N PRO A 189 13.83 -15.96 9.82
CA PRO A 189 13.74 -15.66 8.40
C PRO A 189 12.74 -16.59 7.70
N SER A 190 11.95 -16.06 6.77
CA SER A 190 11.16 -16.87 5.84
C SER A 190 12.08 -17.50 4.78
N SER A 191 11.66 -18.63 4.21
CA SER A 191 12.40 -19.28 3.11
C SER A 191 12.08 -18.67 1.75
N ASP A 192 11.01 -17.87 1.65
CA ASP A 192 10.47 -17.32 0.40
C ASP A 192 10.54 -15.78 0.31
N GLY A 193 11.16 -15.13 1.30
CA GLY A 193 11.34 -13.68 1.36
C GLY A 193 10.08 -12.91 1.80
N THR A 194 9.08 -13.58 2.36
CA THR A 194 7.95 -12.92 3.05
C THR A 194 8.39 -12.29 4.38
N LEU A 195 7.68 -11.26 4.81
CA LEU A 195 7.98 -10.44 6.00
C LEU A 195 6.82 -10.52 7.00
N GLU A 196 7.14 -10.57 8.29
CA GLU A 196 6.13 -10.34 9.33
C GLU A 196 5.72 -8.86 9.30
N VAL A 197 4.42 -8.60 9.23
CA VAL A 197 3.87 -7.25 9.31
C VAL A 197 2.93 -7.11 10.49
N ARG A 198 2.86 -5.89 11.01
CA ARG A 198 2.01 -5.50 12.13
C ARG A 198 0.92 -4.59 11.61
N PHE A 199 -0.29 -4.84 12.06
CA PHE A 199 -1.48 -4.07 11.72
C PHE A 199 -1.86 -3.16 12.88
N GLU A 200 -2.12 -1.89 12.58
CA GLU A 200 -2.53 -0.89 13.57
C GLU A 200 -3.85 -1.24 14.26
N ASP A 201 -4.78 -1.84 13.51
CA ASP A 201 -6.11 -2.20 13.99
C ASP A 201 -6.10 -3.53 14.79
N VAL A 202 -4.92 -4.12 15.03
CA VAL A 202 -4.75 -5.37 15.78
C VAL A 202 -4.13 -5.07 17.14
N ALA A 203 -4.82 -5.46 18.21
CA ALA A 203 -4.36 -5.23 19.57
C ALA A 203 -3.08 -6.02 19.92
N GLY A 204 -2.41 -5.56 20.98
CA GLY A 204 -1.19 -6.19 21.49
C GLY A 204 0.02 -5.86 20.62
N ASP A 205 0.64 -6.88 20.03
CA ASP A 205 1.82 -6.72 19.19
C ASP A 205 1.48 -6.42 17.72
N GLY A 206 0.20 -6.28 17.38
CA GLY A 206 -0.26 -5.96 16.03
C GLY A 206 -0.21 -7.13 15.05
N VAL A 207 0.19 -8.34 15.48
CA VAL A 207 0.36 -9.49 14.58
C VAL A 207 -0.82 -10.46 14.73
N PRO A 208 -1.61 -10.70 13.67
CA PRO A 208 -2.68 -11.68 13.69
C PRO A 208 -2.21 -13.10 14.02
N ARG A 209 -3.13 -13.90 14.59
CA ARG A 209 -2.92 -15.28 15.02
C ARG A 209 -3.95 -16.16 14.36
N MET A 210 -3.52 -17.35 13.97
CA MET A 210 -4.40 -18.38 13.43
C MET A 210 -5.55 -18.70 14.39
N LEU A 211 -6.72 -18.98 13.83
CA LEU A 211 -7.98 -19.30 14.51
C LEU A 211 -8.46 -18.20 15.49
N ARG A 212 -8.14 -16.94 15.20
CA ARG A 212 -8.65 -15.77 15.93
C ARG A 212 -9.39 -14.82 15.01
N VAL A 213 -10.34 -14.08 15.58
CA VAL A 213 -11.15 -13.07 14.91
C VAL A 213 -10.55 -11.69 15.13
N TYR A 214 -10.45 -10.90 14.05
CA TYR A 214 -9.93 -9.55 14.07
C TYR A 214 -10.92 -8.57 13.45
N TRP A 215 -11.03 -7.38 14.03
CA TRP A 215 -11.92 -6.31 13.60
C TRP A 215 -11.11 -5.20 12.94
N SER A 216 -11.46 -4.82 11.72
CA SER A 216 -10.83 -3.69 11.03
C SER A 216 -11.32 -2.35 11.58
N GLY A 217 -10.43 -1.38 11.70
CA GLY A 217 -10.70 0.00 12.15
C GLY A 217 -11.10 0.17 13.62
N GLY A 218 -11.03 -0.88 14.45
CA GLY A 218 -11.02 -0.71 15.89
C GLY A 218 -9.63 -0.21 16.29
N ARG A 219 -9.53 0.96 16.94
CA ARG A 219 -8.30 1.25 17.71
C ARG A 219 -8.10 0.06 18.64
N ALA A 220 -6.88 -0.47 18.72
CA ALA A 220 -6.49 -1.31 19.83
C ALA A 220 -6.85 -0.53 21.11
N SER A 221 -7.99 -0.84 21.71
CA SER A 221 -8.32 -0.31 23.02
C SER A 221 -7.22 -0.87 23.91
N ALA A 222 -6.32 0.00 24.34
CA ALA A 222 -5.43 -0.29 25.45
C ALA A 222 -6.33 -0.81 26.57
N ALA A 223 -6.32 -2.12 26.79
CA ALA A 223 -6.94 -2.71 27.96
C ALA A 223 -6.15 -2.14 29.14
N GLY A 224 -6.74 -1.15 29.79
CA GLY A 224 -6.18 -0.49 30.95
C GLY A 224 -6.32 -1.32 32.23
N GLY A 225 -5.58 -0.88 33.25
CA GLY A 225 -5.88 -1.09 34.65
C GLY A 225 -5.14 -2.26 35.29
#